data_AF-A0A855X1K4-F1
#
_entry.id   AF-A0A855X1K4-F1
#
_cell.length_a   1.000
_cell.length_b   1.000
_cell.length_c   1.000
_cell.angle_alpha   90.00
_cell.angle_beta   90.00
_cell.angle_gamma   90.00
#
_symmetry.space_group_name_H-M   'P 1'
#
loop_
_entity.id
_entity.type
_entity.pdbx_description
1 polymer ?
#
loop_
_entity_poly.entity_id
_entity_poly.type
_entity_poly.pdbx_seq_one_letter_code
_entity_poly.pdbx_strand_id
1 'polypeptide(L)'
;MQSLLFRLSRLVVLGLTLWGTAAAQSSRNAGDVAAATAQAERLLQQEQWLVAAQLFDSLARENPQSIDLPLFLFGKGKAQYHGGHPREALHSFDDLLTRFPSSSYSAYAWYFSGNCQFKLGALREAIRRYVTAYFGTGDTALQGLATASLSAFDPALVEAVVATVDKPKLTTLQQGALAEAMAATLDHRHEAPRAGMYRSWRDSLSAEPVRPARRGVAPARLLRLAVLVPLSGELQAFGEDLYNGAVVGSDIAREENSVTVQLTPYDTKGDPIAAARMARDISPQSFDAIVGPLTSDEAAVTSAALGCGEFPTVIPAATDPGLTLLSPASFQLSPNLELQGAIMAEYAVRTLVADTAAVIAPSSTEAAAMTRAFVERFKALGGVVIATEQYRDRDRDFAAYIRDIKNVILGRIPDSAVFLDDRGDTLEAEAVPAHVDCLYLPGSPDRVRQLLTQLRFY
;
A
#
# COMPACT_ATOMS: atom_id res chain seq x y z
N MET A 1 -62.35 -28.43 -40.21
CA MET A 1 -61.01 -28.86 -40.66
C MET A 1 -60.12 -28.87 -39.42
N GLN A 2 -59.88 -30.00 -38.75
CA GLN A 2 -58.86 -30.99 -39.16
C GLN A 2 -57.56 -30.30 -39.61
N SER A 3 -56.36 -30.53 -39.08
CA SER A 3 -55.83 -31.57 -38.20
C SER A 3 -54.30 -31.46 -38.27
N LEU A 4 -53.58 -31.77 -37.17
CA LEU A 4 -52.30 -32.55 -37.16
C LEU A 4 -51.03 -31.84 -37.76
N LEU A 5 -49.80 -31.87 -37.20
CA LEU A 5 -48.99 -32.88 -36.49
C LEU A 5 -47.86 -32.20 -35.66
N PHE A 6 -47.62 -32.53 -34.38
CA PHE A 6 -46.67 -33.54 -33.83
C PHE A 6 -45.18 -33.31 -34.19
N ARG A 7 -44.19 -33.18 -33.27
CA ARG A 7 -43.75 -34.08 -32.16
C ARG A 7 -42.88 -33.33 -31.11
N LEU A 8 -43.17 -33.47 -29.80
CA LEU A 8 -42.41 -34.18 -28.72
C LEU A 8 -40.94 -33.74 -28.51
N SER A 9 -40.53 -33.28 -27.31
CA SER A 9 -40.37 -34.17 -26.14
C SER A 9 -40.06 -33.46 -24.80
N ARG A 10 -40.72 -33.97 -23.72
CA ARG A 10 -40.31 -34.10 -22.30
C ARG A 10 -40.13 -32.83 -21.43
N LEU A 11 -41.03 -32.60 -20.44
CA LEU A 11 -40.88 -32.91 -18.99
C LEU A 11 -39.64 -32.21 -18.39
N VAL A 12 -39.78 -31.25 -17.47
CA VAL A 12 -40.11 -31.46 -16.05
C VAL A 12 -40.77 -30.21 -15.44
N VAL A 13 -41.92 -30.39 -14.79
CA VAL A 13 -42.42 -29.47 -13.75
C VAL A 13 -41.77 -29.91 -12.43
N LEU A 14 -40.98 -29.03 -11.81
CA LEU A 14 -40.57 -29.14 -10.41
C LEU A 14 -40.55 -27.73 -9.80
N GLY A 15 -41.15 -27.64 -8.61
CA GLY A 15 -41.62 -26.41 -8.01
C GLY A 15 -40.57 -25.32 -7.81
N LEU A 16 -40.93 -24.11 -8.23
CA LEU A 16 -40.27 -22.86 -7.86
C LEU A 16 -41.34 -21.90 -7.33
N THR A 17 -41.89 -22.24 -6.16
CA THR A 17 -42.59 -21.27 -5.32
C THR A 17 -41.94 -21.35 -3.94
N LEU A 18 -41.01 -20.41 -3.69
CA LEU A 18 -40.50 -19.93 -2.38
C LEU A 18 -39.02 -19.48 -2.38
N TRP A 19 -38.32 -19.46 -3.52
CA TRP A 19 -36.94 -18.95 -3.59
C TRP A 19 -36.80 -17.55 -4.24
N GLY A 20 -37.91 -16.93 -4.64
CA GLY A 20 -37.92 -15.61 -5.28
C GLY A 20 -38.02 -14.42 -4.31
N THR A 21 -38.44 -14.62 -3.06
CA THR A 21 -38.61 -13.54 -2.08
C THR A 21 -37.36 -13.32 -1.25
N ALA A 22 -36.65 -14.38 -0.83
CA ALA A 22 -35.46 -14.26 0.02
C ALA A 22 -34.28 -13.57 -0.68
N ALA A 23 -34.02 -13.87 -1.97
CA ALA A 23 -32.94 -13.25 -2.73
C ALA A 23 -33.24 -11.78 -3.14
N ALA A 24 -34.52 -11.46 -3.36
CA ALA A 24 -34.97 -10.09 -3.64
C ALA A 24 -35.03 -9.22 -2.38
N GLN A 25 -35.30 -9.83 -1.22
CA GLN A 25 -35.34 -9.14 0.07
C GLN A 25 -33.93 -9.00 0.67
N SER A 26 -33.02 -9.96 0.45
CA SER A 26 -31.61 -9.79 0.80
C SER A 26 -30.92 -8.73 -0.05
N SER A 27 -31.24 -8.63 -1.35
CA SER A 27 -30.68 -7.58 -2.21
C SER A 27 -31.25 -6.19 -1.92
N ARG A 28 -32.55 -6.09 -1.58
CA ARG A 28 -33.15 -4.83 -1.08
C ARG A 28 -32.56 -4.41 0.27
N ASN A 29 -32.49 -5.32 1.24
CA ASN A 29 -31.91 -5.02 2.56
C ASN A 29 -30.43 -4.62 2.46
N ALA A 30 -29.65 -5.23 1.56
CA ALA A 30 -28.27 -4.82 1.32
C ALA A 30 -28.17 -3.41 0.72
N GLY A 31 -29.06 -3.05 -0.21
CA GLY A 31 -29.16 -1.69 -0.76
C GLY A 31 -29.56 -0.66 0.29
N ASP A 32 -30.49 -0.99 1.18
CA ASP A 32 -30.93 -0.12 2.27
C ASP A 32 -29.83 0.09 3.32
N VAL A 33 -29.07 -0.95 3.66
CA VAL A 33 -27.90 -0.86 4.56
C VAL A 33 -26.79 -0.01 3.95
N ALA A 34 -26.48 -0.17 2.66
CA ALA A 34 -25.48 0.65 1.97
C ALA A 34 -25.89 2.13 1.94
N ALA A 35 -27.16 2.43 1.64
CA ALA A 35 -27.69 3.79 1.65
C ALA A 35 -27.63 4.43 3.05
N ALA A 36 -28.00 3.68 4.09
CA ALA A 36 -27.94 4.14 5.47
C ALA A 36 -26.48 4.33 5.96
N THR A 37 -25.54 3.49 5.50
CA THR A 37 -24.11 3.65 5.78
C THR A 37 -23.56 4.92 5.15
N ALA A 38 -23.85 5.15 3.86
CA ALA A 38 -23.47 6.38 3.16
C ALA A 38 -24.13 7.63 3.78
N GLN A 39 -25.33 7.50 4.35
CA GLN A 39 -25.94 8.58 5.14
C GLN A 39 -25.17 8.83 6.43
N ALA A 40 -24.80 7.78 7.18
CA ALA A 40 -24.03 7.90 8.41
C ALA A 40 -22.65 8.56 8.18
N GLU A 41 -21.99 8.24 7.07
CA GLU A 41 -20.73 8.88 6.66
C GLU A 41 -20.90 10.35 6.28
N ARG A 42 -21.98 10.71 5.57
CA ARG A 42 -22.31 12.12 5.30
C ARG A 42 -22.58 12.91 6.58
N LEU A 43 -23.25 12.30 7.56
CA LEU A 43 -23.47 12.93 8.86
C LEU A 43 -22.15 13.19 9.61
N LEU A 44 -21.15 12.30 9.48
CA LEU A 44 -19.80 12.56 9.99
C LEU A 44 -19.14 13.76 9.29
N GLN A 45 -19.27 13.87 7.96
CA GLN A 45 -18.72 15.00 7.20
C GLN A 45 -19.39 16.34 7.55
N GLN A 46 -20.68 16.29 7.90
CA GLN A 46 -21.46 17.46 8.33
C GLN A 46 -21.31 17.77 9.82
N GLU A 47 -20.39 17.10 10.52
CA GLU A 47 -20.14 17.27 11.96
C GLU A 47 -21.36 16.98 12.86
N GLN A 48 -22.33 16.22 12.35
CA GLN A 48 -23.52 15.80 13.09
C GLN A 48 -23.24 14.54 13.92
N TRP A 49 -22.29 14.67 14.85
CA TRP A 49 -21.68 13.55 15.58
C TRP A 49 -22.67 12.65 16.31
N LEU A 50 -23.64 13.24 17.03
CA LEU A 50 -24.62 12.47 17.81
C LEU A 50 -25.52 11.64 16.89
N VAL A 51 -26.01 12.25 15.80
CA VAL A 51 -26.91 11.59 14.84
C VAL A 51 -26.15 10.50 14.08
N ALA A 52 -24.91 10.76 13.68
CA ALA A 52 -24.04 9.77 13.06
C ALA A 52 -23.81 8.57 13.99
N ALA A 53 -23.49 8.81 15.27
CA ALA A 53 -23.27 7.75 16.25
C ALA A 53 -24.52 6.88 16.45
N GLN A 54 -25.71 7.49 16.52
CA GLN A 54 -26.99 6.78 16.65
C GLN A 54 -27.29 5.92 15.42
N LEU A 55 -27.02 6.42 14.21
CA LEU A 55 -27.25 5.68 12.98
C LEU A 55 -26.26 4.52 12.82
N PHE A 56 -24.99 4.69 13.16
CA PHE A 56 -24.04 3.57 13.19
C PHE A 56 -24.41 2.52 14.26
N ASP A 57 -24.91 2.94 15.41
CA ASP A 57 -25.39 2.04 16.46
C ASP A 57 -26.64 1.24 16.03
N SER A 58 -27.58 1.87 15.32
CA SER A 58 -28.74 1.16 14.77
C SER A 58 -28.30 0.16 13.70
N LEU A 59 -27.43 0.57 12.77
CA LEU A 59 -26.86 -0.31 11.74
C LEU A 59 -26.17 -1.54 12.35
N ALA A 60 -25.38 -1.36 13.40
CA ALA A 60 -24.70 -2.46 14.09
C ALA A 60 -25.67 -3.42 14.81
N ARG A 61 -26.73 -2.90 15.45
CA ARG A 61 -27.72 -3.72 16.17
C ARG A 61 -28.66 -4.48 15.25
N GLU A 62 -29.08 -3.84 14.17
CA GLU A 62 -30.01 -4.42 13.20
C GLU A 62 -29.31 -5.43 12.28
N ASN A 63 -27.99 -5.31 12.10
CA ASN A 63 -27.20 -6.16 11.20
C ASN A 63 -26.00 -6.84 11.92
N PRO A 64 -26.22 -7.64 12.98
CA PRO A 64 -25.16 -8.20 13.81
C PRO A 64 -24.29 -9.27 13.11
N GLN A 65 -24.71 -9.75 11.93
CA GLN A 65 -23.98 -10.71 11.11
C GLN A 65 -23.40 -10.07 9.83
N SER A 66 -23.53 -8.75 9.67
CA SER A 66 -23.00 -8.07 8.48
C SER A 66 -21.48 -8.15 8.44
N ILE A 67 -20.92 -8.30 7.24
CA ILE A 67 -19.48 -8.16 6.99
C ILE A 67 -18.99 -6.74 7.29
N ASP A 68 -19.89 -5.74 7.20
CA ASP A 68 -19.61 -4.32 7.48
C ASP A 68 -19.77 -3.96 8.97
N LEU A 69 -20.07 -4.92 9.83
CA LEU A 69 -20.21 -4.66 11.27
C LEU A 69 -18.97 -3.98 11.89
N PRO A 70 -17.71 -4.34 11.54
CA PRO A 70 -16.54 -3.60 12.00
C PRO A 70 -16.54 -2.13 11.56
N LEU A 71 -17.01 -1.81 10.34
CA LEU A 71 -17.17 -0.44 9.87
C LEU A 71 -18.19 0.31 10.73
N PHE A 72 -19.34 -0.30 11.05
CA PHE A 72 -20.37 0.35 11.87
C PHE A 72 -19.87 0.65 13.28
N LEU A 73 -19.18 -0.31 13.91
CA LEU A 73 -18.58 -0.11 15.24
C LEU A 73 -17.50 0.97 15.21
N PHE A 74 -16.67 0.99 14.16
CA PHE A 74 -15.65 2.01 13.98
C PHE A 74 -16.27 3.40 13.76
N GLY A 75 -17.27 3.51 12.88
CA GLY A 75 -18.01 4.73 12.59
C GLY A 75 -18.68 5.33 13.83
N LYS A 76 -19.33 4.48 14.63
CA LYS A 76 -19.89 4.85 15.94
C LYS A 76 -18.82 5.42 16.87
N GLY A 77 -17.71 4.70 17.05
CA GLY A 77 -16.61 5.15 17.91
C GLY A 77 -16.01 6.49 17.44
N LYS A 78 -15.81 6.65 16.14
CA LYS A 78 -15.31 7.90 15.52
C LYS A 78 -16.27 9.06 15.75
N ALA A 79 -17.57 8.85 15.55
CA ALA A 79 -18.60 9.85 15.80
C ALA A 79 -18.60 10.30 17.28
N GLN A 80 -18.55 9.36 18.22
CA GLN A 80 -18.49 9.65 19.65
C GLN A 80 -17.22 10.43 20.04
N TYR A 81 -16.08 10.07 19.45
CA TYR A 81 -14.80 10.75 19.70
C TYR A 81 -14.87 12.22 19.26
N HIS A 82 -15.29 12.49 18.02
CA HIS A 82 -15.42 13.86 17.51
C HIS A 82 -16.53 14.64 18.19
N GLY A 83 -17.60 13.96 18.63
CA GLY A 83 -18.65 14.53 19.46
C GLY A 83 -18.23 14.87 20.89
N GLY A 84 -16.98 14.64 21.29
CA GLY A 84 -16.49 15.00 22.63
C GLY A 84 -16.78 13.98 23.73
N HIS A 85 -17.10 12.73 23.37
CA HIS A 85 -17.45 11.64 24.30
C HIS A 85 -16.36 10.55 24.32
N PRO A 86 -15.13 10.83 24.82
CA PRO A 86 -13.99 9.91 24.68
C PRO A 86 -14.16 8.60 25.45
N ARG A 87 -14.95 8.57 26.54
CA ARG A 87 -15.23 7.31 27.28
C ARG A 87 -16.11 6.35 26.48
N GLU A 88 -17.15 6.88 25.85
CA GLU A 88 -18.06 6.09 25.01
C GLU A 88 -17.34 5.62 23.75
N ALA A 89 -16.58 6.52 23.12
CA ALA A 89 -15.76 6.20 21.95
C ALA A 89 -14.76 5.08 22.26
N LEU A 90 -14.06 5.17 23.40
CA LEU A 90 -13.14 4.14 23.87
C LEU A 90 -13.82 2.78 24.00
N HIS A 91 -15.03 2.73 24.59
CA HIS A 91 -15.79 1.49 24.71
C HIS A 91 -16.16 0.90 23.33
N SER A 92 -16.59 1.75 22.38
CA SER A 92 -16.89 1.32 21.01
C SER A 92 -15.65 0.78 20.27
N PHE A 93 -14.49 1.41 20.44
CA PHE A 93 -13.24 0.91 19.85
C PHE A 93 -12.77 -0.39 20.51
N ASP A 94 -12.90 -0.52 21.83
CA ASP A 94 -12.53 -1.75 22.54
C ASP A 94 -13.46 -2.92 22.18
N ASP A 95 -14.75 -2.67 21.95
CA ASP A 95 -15.69 -3.68 21.43
C ASP A 95 -15.26 -4.17 20.05
N LEU A 96 -14.91 -3.25 19.13
CA LEU A 96 -14.38 -3.60 17.81
C LEU A 96 -13.11 -4.45 17.94
N LEU A 97 -12.14 -4.00 18.73
CA LEU A 97 -10.85 -4.68 18.88
C LEU A 97 -10.98 -6.06 19.52
N THR A 98 -11.95 -6.24 20.41
CA THR A 98 -12.22 -7.53 21.07
C THR A 98 -12.91 -8.51 20.12
N ARG A 99 -13.88 -8.03 19.34
CA ARG A 99 -14.71 -8.88 18.48
C ARG A 99 -14.07 -9.15 17.12
N PHE A 100 -13.29 -8.20 16.61
CA PHE A 100 -12.73 -8.22 15.26
C PHE A 100 -11.24 -7.81 15.24
N PRO A 101 -10.36 -8.51 15.96
CA PRO A 101 -8.94 -8.12 16.12
C PRO A 101 -8.13 -8.09 14.82
N SER A 102 -8.61 -8.79 13.77
CA SER A 102 -7.97 -8.84 12.44
C SER A 102 -8.69 -8.00 11.38
N SER A 103 -9.65 -7.14 11.78
CA SER A 103 -10.35 -6.25 10.85
C SER A 103 -9.40 -5.20 10.25
N SER A 104 -9.68 -4.75 9.02
CA SER A 104 -9.02 -3.58 8.41
C SER A 104 -9.14 -2.29 9.24
N TYR A 105 -10.15 -2.20 10.12
CA TYR A 105 -10.34 -1.07 11.03
C TYR A 105 -9.57 -1.18 12.35
N SER A 106 -8.93 -2.32 12.64
CA SER A 106 -8.32 -2.57 13.96
C SER A 106 -7.20 -1.59 14.29
N ALA A 107 -6.29 -1.33 13.33
CA ALA A 107 -5.21 -0.37 13.54
C ALA A 107 -5.73 1.06 13.74
N TYR A 108 -6.77 1.44 12.99
CA TYR A 108 -7.44 2.74 13.16
C TYR A 108 -8.16 2.83 14.51
N ALA A 109 -8.80 1.76 14.97
CA ALA A 109 -9.43 1.69 16.29
C ALA A 109 -8.39 1.81 17.41
N TRP A 110 -7.21 1.18 17.28
CA TRP A 110 -6.08 1.40 18.20
C TRP A 110 -5.64 2.86 18.23
N TYR A 111 -5.52 3.52 17.07
CA TYR A 111 -5.14 4.93 17.00
C TYR A 111 -6.18 5.84 17.68
N PHE A 112 -7.46 5.73 17.31
CA PHE A 112 -8.51 6.57 17.88
C PHE A 112 -8.75 6.29 19.37
N SER A 113 -8.59 5.05 19.81
CA SER A 113 -8.63 4.74 21.24
C SER A 113 -7.42 5.30 21.99
N GLY A 114 -6.24 5.40 21.35
CA GLY A 114 -5.11 6.18 21.84
C GLY A 114 -5.48 7.66 22.05
N ASN A 115 -6.16 8.28 21.07
CA ASN A 115 -6.68 9.65 21.21
C ASN A 115 -7.68 9.80 22.37
N CYS A 116 -8.55 8.79 22.57
CA CYS A 116 -9.47 8.77 23.70
C CYS A 116 -8.71 8.73 25.02
N GLN A 117 -7.73 7.82 25.16
CA GLN A 117 -6.91 7.71 26.38
C GLN A 117 -6.12 8.99 26.66
N PHE A 118 -5.60 9.64 25.61
CA PHE A 118 -4.92 10.93 25.74
C PHE A 118 -5.87 12.00 26.29
N LYS A 119 -7.08 12.14 25.73
CA LYS A 119 -8.11 13.06 26.25
C LYS A 119 -8.55 12.73 27.68
N LEU A 120 -8.48 11.46 28.08
CA LEU A 120 -8.81 11.00 29.43
C LEU A 120 -7.64 11.14 30.42
N GLY A 121 -6.47 11.61 29.98
CA GLY A 121 -5.28 11.76 30.81
C GLY A 121 -4.51 10.47 31.10
N ALA A 122 -4.90 9.35 30.49
CA ALA A 122 -4.23 8.06 30.63
C ALA A 122 -3.02 7.97 29.67
N LEU A 123 -1.98 8.76 29.94
CA LEU A 123 -0.87 9.00 29.00
C LEU A 123 -0.12 7.73 28.59
N ARG A 124 0.22 6.84 29.55
CA ARG A 124 0.91 5.57 29.26
C ARG A 124 0.08 4.69 28.32
N GLU A 125 -1.22 4.73 28.54
CA GLU A 125 -2.19 3.92 27.82
C GLU A 125 -2.42 4.45 26.40
N ALA A 126 -2.42 5.77 26.24
CA ALA A 126 -2.42 6.42 24.94
C ALA A 126 -1.20 6.02 24.12
N ILE A 127 0.01 6.11 24.70
CA ILE A 127 1.26 5.72 24.02
C ILE A 127 1.21 4.26 23.58
N ARG A 128 0.82 3.35 24.47
CA ARG A 128 0.71 1.92 24.17
C ARG A 128 -0.22 1.66 22.97
N ARG A 129 -1.35 2.36 22.91
CA ARG A 129 -2.32 2.25 21.81
C ARG A 129 -1.80 2.85 20.51
N TYR A 130 -1.10 3.99 20.54
CA TYR A 130 -0.46 4.56 19.34
C TYR A 130 0.65 3.67 18.78
N VAL A 131 1.49 3.10 19.65
CA VAL A 131 2.52 2.14 19.25
C VAL A 131 1.87 0.90 18.62
N THR A 132 0.81 0.38 19.23
CA THR A 132 0.06 -0.77 18.68
C THR A 132 -0.55 -0.44 17.31
N ALA A 133 -1.09 0.77 17.13
CA ALA A 133 -1.62 1.24 15.86
C ALA A 133 -0.54 1.34 14.77
N TYR A 134 0.64 1.89 15.12
CA TYR A 134 1.77 2.07 14.22
C TYR A 134 2.25 0.73 13.63
N PHE A 135 2.41 -0.29 14.47
CA PHE A 135 2.86 -1.61 14.03
C PHE A 135 1.74 -2.52 13.52
N GLY A 136 0.48 -2.17 13.78
CA GLY A 136 -0.69 -2.93 13.34
C GLY A 136 -1.12 -2.67 11.90
N THR A 137 -0.41 -1.81 11.17
CA THR A 137 -0.79 -1.35 9.82
C THR A 137 0.42 -1.19 8.91
N GLY A 138 0.20 -1.34 7.60
CA GLY A 138 1.12 -0.89 6.54
C GLY A 138 0.74 0.49 5.95
N ASP A 139 -0.33 1.12 6.44
CA ASP A 139 -0.78 2.44 5.97
C ASP A 139 0.12 3.55 6.52
N THR A 140 0.91 4.15 5.62
CA THR A 140 1.90 5.19 5.93
C THR A 140 1.28 6.45 6.53
N ALA A 141 0.04 6.81 6.18
CA ALA A 141 -0.62 7.96 6.82
C ALA A 141 -0.98 7.66 8.26
N LEU A 142 -1.49 6.46 8.55
CA LEU A 142 -1.82 6.08 9.92
C LEU A 142 -0.54 5.99 10.77
N GLN A 143 0.56 5.48 10.20
CA GLN A 143 1.87 5.50 10.85
C GLN A 143 2.34 6.94 11.12
N GLY A 144 2.21 7.85 10.15
CA GLY A 144 2.54 9.27 10.32
C GLY A 144 1.67 9.97 11.37
N LEU A 145 0.36 9.66 11.44
CA LEU A 145 -0.54 10.14 12.48
C LEU A 145 -0.14 9.62 13.86
N ALA A 146 0.26 8.35 13.96
CA ALA A 146 0.71 7.74 15.20
C ALA A 146 2.03 8.36 15.69
N THR A 147 3.04 8.55 14.83
CA THR A 147 4.30 9.21 15.21
C THR A 147 4.09 10.69 15.53
N ALA A 148 3.24 11.38 14.79
CA ALA A 148 2.83 12.75 15.08
C ALA A 148 2.16 12.86 16.46
N SER A 149 1.33 11.89 16.83
CA SER A 149 0.67 11.85 18.16
C SER A 149 1.67 11.50 19.26
N LEU A 150 2.53 10.50 19.04
CA LEU A 150 3.59 10.12 19.96
C LEU A 150 4.58 11.27 20.22
N SER A 151 4.82 12.14 19.23
CA SER A 151 5.74 13.27 19.35
C SER A 151 5.22 14.37 20.29
N ALA A 152 3.95 14.31 20.71
CA ALA A 152 3.41 15.20 21.74
C ALA A 152 3.83 14.80 23.17
N PHE A 153 4.39 13.60 23.36
CA PHE A 153 4.78 13.08 24.68
C PHE A 153 6.26 13.29 24.98
N ASP A 154 6.59 13.25 26.28
CA ASP A 154 7.99 13.22 26.72
C ASP A 154 8.72 11.99 26.13
N PRO A 155 9.89 12.15 25.47
CA PRO A 155 10.61 11.04 24.86
C PRO A 155 10.95 9.90 25.83
N ALA A 156 11.33 10.21 27.07
CA ALA A 156 11.65 9.19 28.07
C ALA A 156 10.40 8.41 28.50
N LEU A 157 9.22 9.05 28.52
CA LEU A 157 7.96 8.36 28.76
C LEU A 157 7.60 7.43 27.60
N VAL A 158 7.81 7.85 26.35
CA VAL A 158 7.57 7.02 25.17
C VAL A 158 8.47 5.78 25.19
N GLU A 159 9.77 5.97 25.39
CA GLU A 159 10.74 4.88 25.53
C GLU A 159 10.34 3.90 26.64
N ALA A 160 10.03 4.41 27.84
CA ALA A 160 9.65 3.58 28.98
C ALA A 160 8.38 2.78 28.72
N VAL A 161 7.39 3.34 28.01
CA VAL A 161 6.17 2.61 27.66
C VAL A 161 6.45 1.58 26.56
N VAL A 162 7.20 1.93 25.52
CA VAL A 162 7.55 1.00 24.43
C VAL A 162 8.26 -0.24 24.96
N ALA A 163 9.16 -0.08 25.94
CA ALA A 163 9.84 -1.19 26.62
C ALA A 163 8.89 -2.14 27.40
N THR A 164 7.67 -1.67 27.73
CA THR A 164 6.66 -2.41 28.49
C THR A 164 5.50 -2.91 27.63
N VAL A 165 5.42 -2.53 26.35
CA VAL A 165 4.45 -3.11 25.42
C VAL A 165 4.80 -4.60 25.28
N ASP A 166 3.83 -5.47 25.61
CA ASP A 166 4.07 -6.89 25.87
C ASP A 166 5.03 -7.59 24.90
N LYS A 167 5.93 -8.39 25.48
CA LYS A 167 7.14 -8.96 24.88
C LYS A 167 7.01 -10.04 23.79
N PRO A 168 5.85 -10.43 23.22
CA PRO A 168 5.89 -11.20 21.98
C PRO A 168 6.03 -10.38 20.69
N LYS A 169 5.99 -9.02 20.69
CA LYS A 169 5.73 -8.28 19.42
C LYS A 169 6.57 -7.04 19.06
N LEU A 170 7.53 -6.58 19.87
CA LEU A 170 8.43 -5.50 19.45
C LEU A 170 9.90 -5.87 19.61
N THR A 171 10.47 -6.39 18.52
CA THR A 171 11.91 -6.65 18.40
C THR A 171 12.70 -5.35 18.56
N THR A 172 13.96 -5.46 18.94
CA THR A 172 14.91 -4.33 18.99
C THR A 172 14.93 -3.55 17.66
N LEU A 173 14.83 -4.27 16.54
CA LEU A 173 14.72 -3.67 15.20
C LEU A 173 13.45 -2.83 15.05
N GLN A 174 12.30 -3.33 15.49
CA GLN A 174 11.04 -2.58 15.46
C GLN A 174 11.11 -1.35 16.37
N GLN A 175 11.70 -1.46 17.56
CA GLN A 175 11.90 -0.32 18.46
C GLN A 175 12.83 0.73 17.83
N GLY A 176 13.92 0.31 17.19
CA GLY A 176 14.82 1.18 16.44
C GLY A 176 14.13 1.89 15.26
N ALA A 177 13.29 1.17 14.52
CA ALA A 177 12.51 1.73 13.42
C ALA A 177 11.50 2.79 13.90
N LEU A 178 10.83 2.55 15.04
CA LEU A 178 9.96 3.56 15.65
C LEU A 178 10.77 4.77 16.11
N ALA A 179 11.90 4.56 16.78
CA ALA A 179 12.77 5.65 17.23
C ALA A 179 13.25 6.52 16.05
N GLU A 180 13.60 5.91 14.91
CA GLU A 180 13.96 6.63 13.69
C GLU A 180 12.78 7.45 13.13
N ALA A 181 11.60 6.84 13.02
CA ALA A 181 10.40 7.52 12.52
C ALA A 181 9.99 8.70 13.42
N MET A 182 10.18 8.56 14.73
CA MET A 182 9.96 9.61 15.72
C MET A 182 10.97 10.76 15.57
N ALA A 183 12.26 10.44 15.37
CA ALA A 183 13.29 11.44 15.11
C ALA A 183 13.00 12.24 13.84
N ALA A 184 12.67 11.56 12.74
CA ALA A 184 12.31 12.19 11.47
C ALA A 184 11.08 13.12 11.61
N THR A 185 10.05 12.67 12.33
CA THR A 185 8.85 13.47 12.60
C THR A 185 9.19 14.77 13.36
N LEU A 186 10.10 14.71 14.32
CA LEU A 186 10.52 15.87 15.11
C LEU A 186 11.48 16.79 14.36
N ASP A 187 12.35 16.25 13.48
CA ASP A 187 13.20 17.06 12.61
C ASP A 187 12.35 17.91 11.64
N HIS A 188 11.28 17.33 11.07
CA HIS A 188 10.31 18.08 10.26
C HIS A 188 9.59 19.20 11.02
N ARG A 189 9.52 19.10 12.36
CA ARG A 189 8.98 20.15 13.24
C ARG A 189 10.04 21.11 13.78
N HIS A 190 11.30 20.95 13.35
CA HIS A 190 12.45 21.71 13.83
C HIS A 190 12.73 21.53 15.34
N GLU A 191 12.39 20.37 15.91
CA GLU A 191 12.59 20.02 17.32
C GLU A 191 13.87 19.17 17.54
N ALA A 192 15.01 19.66 17.03
CA ALA A 192 16.28 18.92 17.00
C ALA A 192 16.73 18.31 18.35
N PRO A 193 16.58 18.98 19.52
CA PRO A 193 16.95 18.38 20.80
C PRO A 193 16.16 17.10 21.13
N ARG A 194 14.84 17.11 20.85
CA ARG A 194 13.97 15.95 21.11
C ARG A 194 14.20 14.85 20.08
N ALA A 195 14.43 15.21 18.81
CA ALA A 195 14.84 14.25 17.79
C ALA A 195 16.16 13.54 18.15
N GLY A 196 17.12 14.28 18.74
CA GLY A 196 18.37 13.73 19.27
C GLY A 196 18.17 12.67 20.37
N MET A 197 17.14 12.82 21.22
CA MET A 197 16.82 11.80 22.23
C MET A 197 16.38 10.49 21.60
N TYR A 198 15.53 10.54 20.57
CA TYR A 198 15.10 9.33 19.85
C TYR A 198 16.26 8.67 19.08
N ARG A 199 17.17 9.46 18.48
CA ARG A 199 18.41 8.93 17.89
C ARG A 199 19.28 8.23 18.93
N SER A 200 19.48 8.86 20.09
CA SER A 200 20.23 8.25 21.20
C SER A 200 19.57 6.95 21.68
N TRP A 201 18.24 6.91 21.76
CA TRP A 201 17.51 5.71 22.12
C TRP A 201 17.70 4.61 21.07
N ARG A 202 17.54 4.90 19.78
CA ARG A 202 17.85 3.98 18.66
C ARG A 202 19.27 3.41 18.76
N ASP A 203 20.25 4.27 19.03
CA ASP A 203 21.66 3.87 19.14
C ASP A 203 21.88 2.97 20.38
N SER A 204 21.16 3.24 21.48
CA SER A 204 21.18 2.39 22.68
C SER A 204 20.53 1.02 22.46
N LEU A 205 19.53 0.93 21.59
CA LEU A 205 18.87 -0.33 21.22
C LEU A 205 19.79 -1.20 20.36
N SER A 206 20.68 -0.60 19.58
CA SER A 206 21.71 -1.31 18.83
C SER A 206 22.82 -1.91 19.72
N ALA A 207 22.84 -1.59 21.01
CA ALA A 207 23.80 -2.11 21.98
C ALA A 207 23.25 -3.36 22.70
N GLU A 208 23.49 -4.55 22.14
CA GLU A 208 23.61 -5.73 23.01
C GLU A 208 24.76 -5.52 24.02
N PRO A 209 24.75 -6.20 25.19
CA PRO A 209 25.93 -6.26 26.04
C PRO A 209 27.03 -7.00 25.28
N VAL A 210 27.85 -6.23 24.57
CA VAL A 210 29.20 -6.63 24.20
C VAL A 210 29.90 -6.90 25.53
N ARG A 211 30.02 -8.19 25.91
CA ARG A 211 31.11 -8.61 26.79
C ARG A 211 32.34 -7.89 26.27
N PRO A 212 33.13 -7.18 27.10
CA PRO A 212 34.38 -6.63 26.60
C PRO A 212 35.21 -7.83 26.14
N ALA A 213 35.16 -8.10 24.84
CA ALA A 213 36.23 -8.78 24.18
C ALA A 213 37.42 -7.91 24.54
N ARG A 214 38.31 -8.49 25.36
CA ARG A 214 39.67 -8.01 25.49
C ARG A 214 40.08 -7.50 24.12
N ARG A 215 40.61 -6.27 24.05
CA ARG A 215 41.35 -5.81 22.88
C ARG A 215 42.41 -6.88 22.59
N GLY A 216 42.02 -7.74 21.69
CA GLY A 216 42.68 -8.91 21.18
C GLY A 216 41.98 -9.06 19.86
N VAL A 217 42.73 -8.83 18.80
CA VAL A 217 42.27 -8.84 17.41
C VAL A 217 41.33 -10.03 17.20
N ALA A 218 40.02 -9.78 17.13
CA ALA A 218 39.05 -10.79 16.73
C ALA A 218 39.09 -10.87 15.20
N PRO A 219 39.14 -12.08 14.61
CA PRO A 219 39.31 -12.25 13.17
C PRO A 219 38.09 -11.68 12.43
N ALA A 220 38.33 -11.11 11.25
CA ALA A 220 37.29 -10.58 10.36
C ALA A 220 36.13 -11.58 10.18
N ARG A 221 34.89 -11.11 10.34
CA ARG A 221 33.69 -11.93 10.09
C ARG A 221 33.51 -12.08 8.58
N LEU A 222 33.65 -13.30 8.06
CA LEU A 222 33.45 -13.63 6.65
C LEU A 222 31.97 -13.95 6.40
N LEU A 223 31.36 -13.30 5.40
CA LEU A 223 30.03 -13.58 4.89
C LEU A 223 30.14 -14.04 3.43
N ARG A 224 29.64 -15.22 3.11
CA ARG A 224 29.71 -15.84 1.78
C ARG A 224 28.37 -15.71 1.08
N LEU A 225 28.33 -14.94 0.01
CA LEU A 225 27.12 -14.70 -0.76
C LEU A 225 27.23 -15.36 -2.13
N ALA A 226 26.19 -16.11 -2.50
CA ALA A 226 26.00 -16.53 -3.88
C ALA A 226 25.26 -15.41 -4.62
N VAL A 227 25.81 -14.95 -5.75
CA VAL A 227 25.22 -13.86 -6.54
C VAL A 227 24.71 -14.44 -7.85
N LEU A 228 23.40 -14.65 -7.94
CA LEU A 228 22.72 -15.27 -9.08
C LEU A 228 22.19 -14.17 -9.99
N VAL A 229 22.94 -13.85 -11.05
CA VAL A 229 22.59 -12.79 -12.00
C VAL A 229 23.03 -13.17 -13.42
N PRO A 230 22.40 -12.62 -14.47
CA PRO A 230 22.82 -12.85 -15.84
C PRO A 230 24.15 -12.14 -16.12
N LEU A 231 25.25 -12.88 -16.20
CA LEU A 231 26.56 -12.37 -16.60
C LEU A 231 26.89 -12.70 -18.06
N SER A 232 25.96 -13.38 -18.75
CA SER A 232 25.93 -13.51 -20.20
C SER A 232 24.47 -13.51 -20.70
N GLY A 233 24.29 -13.49 -22.02
CA GLY A 233 22.96 -13.45 -22.64
C GLY A 233 22.39 -12.05 -22.78
N GLU A 234 21.09 -11.94 -23.04
CA GLU A 234 20.44 -10.66 -23.38
C GLU A 234 20.45 -9.65 -22.23
N LEU A 235 20.43 -10.14 -20.98
CA LEU A 235 20.40 -9.31 -19.77
C LEU A 235 21.79 -9.08 -19.15
N GLN A 236 22.88 -9.45 -19.86
CA GLN A 236 24.25 -9.38 -19.34
C GLN A 236 24.60 -8.00 -18.76
N ALA A 237 24.35 -6.93 -19.51
CA ALA A 237 24.70 -5.59 -19.07
C ALA A 237 24.04 -5.23 -17.73
N PHE A 238 22.78 -5.62 -17.54
CA PHE A 238 22.06 -5.37 -16.30
C PHE A 238 22.60 -6.21 -15.13
N GLY A 239 22.91 -7.50 -15.37
CA GLY A 239 23.48 -8.36 -14.34
C GLY A 239 24.89 -7.97 -13.94
N GLU A 240 25.71 -7.47 -14.88
CA GLU A 240 27.03 -6.89 -14.60
C GLU A 240 26.92 -5.63 -13.73
N ASP A 241 26.02 -4.71 -14.06
CA ASP A 241 25.78 -3.51 -13.26
C ASP A 241 25.37 -3.88 -11.81
N LEU A 242 24.51 -4.87 -11.66
CA LEU A 242 24.07 -5.36 -10.35
C LEU A 242 25.21 -6.00 -9.57
N TYR A 243 26.00 -6.87 -10.22
CA TYR A 243 27.15 -7.51 -9.60
C TYR A 243 28.19 -6.47 -9.18
N ASN A 244 28.48 -5.49 -10.02
CA ASN A 244 29.39 -4.38 -9.70
C ASN A 244 28.87 -3.57 -8.50
N GLY A 245 27.57 -3.32 -8.42
CA GLY A 245 26.94 -2.71 -7.25
C GLY A 245 27.12 -3.54 -5.98
N ALA A 246 26.99 -4.87 -6.07
CA ALA A 246 27.26 -5.77 -4.95
C ALA A 246 28.73 -5.75 -4.51
N VAL A 247 29.68 -5.64 -5.46
CA VAL A 247 31.11 -5.47 -5.17
C VAL A 247 31.35 -4.17 -4.40
N VAL A 248 30.81 -3.04 -4.87
CA VAL A 248 30.91 -1.77 -4.15
C VAL A 248 30.31 -1.88 -2.74
N GLY A 249 29.14 -2.51 -2.60
CA GLY A 249 28.52 -2.76 -1.30
C GLY A 249 29.39 -3.64 -0.38
N SER A 250 30.13 -4.60 -0.95
CA SER A 250 31.06 -5.46 -0.20
C SER A 250 32.26 -4.69 0.35
N ASP A 251 32.74 -3.68 -0.40
CA ASP A 251 33.83 -2.81 0.03
C ASP A 251 33.36 -1.87 1.15
N ILE A 252 32.19 -1.26 1.01
CA ILE A 252 31.56 -0.44 2.06
C ILE A 252 31.36 -1.27 3.34
N ALA A 253 30.84 -2.50 3.23
CA ALA A 253 30.66 -3.38 4.39
C ALA A 253 31.98 -3.72 5.10
N ARG A 254 33.07 -3.85 4.34
CA ARG A 254 34.41 -4.09 4.90
C ARG A 254 34.93 -2.86 5.63
N GLU A 255 34.79 -1.68 5.04
CA GLU A 255 35.30 -0.42 5.60
C GLU A 255 34.53 0.02 6.84
N GLU A 256 33.19 -0.03 6.79
CA GLU A 256 32.34 0.53 7.85
C GLU A 256 32.04 -0.48 8.95
N ASN A 257 31.88 -1.76 8.61
CA ASN A 257 31.37 -2.78 9.52
C ASN A 257 32.39 -3.86 9.87
N SER A 258 33.62 -3.80 9.34
CA SER A 258 34.65 -4.84 9.52
C SER A 258 34.17 -6.25 9.13
N VAL A 259 33.22 -6.34 8.17
CA VAL A 259 32.70 -7.59 7.61
C VAL A 259 33.35 -7.84 6.27
N THR A 260 34.03 -8.96 6.12
CA THR A 260 34.52 -9.39 4.81
C THR A 260 33.39 -10.10 4.08
N VAL A 261 32.87 -9.51 3.03
CA VAL A 261 31.89 -10.17 2.16
C VAL A 261 32.63 -10.82 0.99
N GLN A 262 32.43 -12.12 0.81
CA GLN A 262 32.90 -12.90 -0.33
C GLN A 262 31.72 -13.14 -1.26
N LEU A 263 31.76 -12.52 -2.44
CA LEU A 263 30.79 -12.72 -3.50
C LEU A 263 31.25 -13.86 -4.41
N THR A 264 30.37 -14.82 -4.66
CA THR A 264 30.59 -15.87 -5.67
C THR A 264 29.55 -15.73 -6.77
N PRO A 265 29.94 -15.28 -7.98
CA PRO A 265 29.01 -15.09 -9.08
C PRO A 265 28.55 -16.42 -9.67
N TYR A 266 27.26 -16.49 -10.00
CA TYR A 266 26.61 -17.57 -10.75
C TYR A 266 25.90 -16.94 -11.96
N ASP A 267 26.40 -17.24 -13.16
CA ASP A 267 25.85 -16.70 -14.41
C ASP A 267 24.55 -17.40 -14.80
N THR A 268 23.41 -16.84 -14.42
CA THR A 268 22.10 -17.45 -14.72
C THR A 268 21.71 -17.30 -16.20
N LYS A 269 22.40 -16.45 -16.97
CA LYS A 269 22.09 -16.11 -18.37
C LYS A 269 20.69 -15.51 -18.62
N GLY A 270 19.95 -15.20 -17.55
CA GLY A 270 18.54 -14.84 -17.61
C GLY A 270 17.62 -16.04 -17.85
N ASP A 271 18.13 -17.27 -17.70
CA ASP A 271 17.40 -18.50 -17.93
C ASP A 271 16.91 -19.10 -16.59
N PRO A 272 15.59 -19.23 -16.37
CA PRO A 272 15.03 -19.80 -15.15
C PRO A 272 15.53 -21.22 -14.86
N ILE A 273 15.74 -22.06 -15.88
CA ILE A 273 16.19 -23.44 -15.69
C ILE A 273 17.64 -23.47 -15.17
N ALA A 274 18.52 -22.64 -15.74
CA ALA A 274 19.89 -22.47 -15.28
C ALA A 274 19.91 -21.94 -13.83
N ALA A 275 19.14 -20.91 -13.52
CA ALA A 275 19.02 -20.36 -12.17
C ALA A 275 18.58 -21.42 -11.15
N ALA A 276 17.54 -22.21 -11.47
CA ALA A 276 17.05 -23.28 -10.60
C ALA A 276 18.08 -24.40 -10.39
N ARG A 277 18.91 -24.72 -11.39
CA ARG A 277 20.00 -25.70 -11.25
C ARG A 277 21.09 -25.18 -10.32
N MET A 278 21.54 -23.94 -10.54
CA MET A 278 22.55 -23.29 -9.69
C MET A 278 22.08 -23.18 -8.25
N ALA A 279 20.81 -22.83 -8.04
CA ALA A 279 20.20 -22.75 -6.71
C ALA A 279 20.27 -24.06 -5.91
N ARG A 280 20.19 -25.23 -6.57
CA ARG A 280 20.30 -26.54 -5.89
C ARG A 280 21.71 -26.84 -5.40
N ASP A 281 22.72 -26.22 -6.00
CA ASP A 281 24.12 -26.37 -5.61
C ASP A 281 24.49 -25.45 -4.44
N ILE A 282 23.60 -24.50 -4.10
CA ILE A 282 23.74 -23.58 -2.97
C ILE A 282 23.23 -24.26 -1.72
N SER A 283 24.05 -24.28 -0.68
CA SER A 283 23.68 -24.83 0.63
C SER A 283 24.20 -23.96 1.76
N PRO A 284 23.60 -24.06 2.96
CA PRO A 284 24.08 -23.38 4.18
C PRO A 284 25.52 -23.72 4.57
N GLN A 285 26.08 -24.82 4.06
CA GLN A 285 27.48 -25.17 4.31
C GLN A 285 28.44 -24.30 3.50
N SER A 286 28.02 -23.88 2.31
CA SER A 286 28.85 -23.12 1.35
C SER A 286 28.57 -21.63 1.35
N PHE A 287 27.32 -21.22 1.61
CA PHE A 287 26.85 -19.84 1.52
C PHE A 287 25.94 -19.47 2.68
N ASP A 288 25.90 -18.18 3.00
CA ASP A 288 25.11 -17.63 4.09
C ASP A 288 23.83 -16.94 3.60
N ALA A 289 23.83 -16.44 2.35
CA ALA A 289 22.64 -15.88 1.67
C ALA A 289 22.83 -15.83 0.14
N ILE A 290 21.73 -15.59 -0.58
CA ILE A 290 21.70 -15.34 -2.02
C ILE A 290 21.37 -13.86 -2.29
N VAL A 291 22.05 -13.28 -3.27
CA VAL A 291 21.66 -12.04 -3.94
C VAL A 291 21.26 -12.38 -5.38
N GLY A 292 20.08 -11.98 -5.79
CA GLY A 292 19.41 -12.47 -7.00
C GLY A 292 18.31 -13.48 -6.66
N PRO A 293 17.63 -14.04 -7.68
CA PRO A 293 17.83 -13.80 -9.11
C PRO A 293 17.31 -12.45 -9.63
N LEU A 294 17.63 -12.12 -10.88
CA LEU A 294 17.29 -10.83 -11.48
C LEU A 294 15.80 -10.74 -11.89
N THR A 295 15.31 -11.74 -12.62
CA THR A 295 13.94 -11.72 -13.19
C THR A 295 12.92 -12.42 -12.29
N SER A 296 11.64 -12.11 -12.48
CA SER A 296 10.53 -12.73 -11.75
C SER A 296 10.47 -14.24 -11.94
N ASP A 297 10.65 -14.72 -13.17
CA ASP A 297 10.63 -16.15 -13.48
C ASP A 297 11.79 -16.89 -12.82
N GLU A 298 13.02 -16.34 -12.89
CA GLU A 298 14.18 -16.92 -12.22
C GLU A 298 13.98 -16.95 -10.70
N ALA A 299 13.43 -15.88 -10.11
CA ALA A 299 13.16 -15.80 -8.68
C ALA A 299 12.14 -16.86 -8.24
N ALA A 300 11.06 -17.06 -9.01
CA ALA A 300 10.04 -18.04 -8.70
C ALA A 300 10.60 -19.47 -8.69
N VAL A 301 11.35 -19.85 -9.73
CA VAL A 301 11.92 -21.21 -9.83
C VAL A 301 13.09 -21.42 -8.87
N THR A 302 13.86 -20.38 -8.54
CA THR A 302 14.94 -20.43 -7.55
C THR A 302 14.38 -20.66 -6.16
N SER A 303 13.32 -19.93 -5.78
CA SER A 303 12.62 -20.14 -4.52
C SER A 303 12.11 -21.59 -4.40
N ALA A 304 11.50 -22.12 -5.46
CA ALA A 304 11.06 -23.52 -5.48
C ALA A 304 12.23 -24.51 -5.38
N ALA A 305 13.35 -24.24 -6.07
CA ALA A 305 14.54 -25.09 -6.03
C ALA A 305 15.22 -25.13 -4.65
N LEU A 306 15.15 -24.04 -3.89
CA LEU A 306 15.59 -23.95 -2.50
C LEU A 306 14.57 -24.56 -1.50
N GLY A 307 13.52 -25.21 -2.02
CA GLY A 307 12.49 -25.87 -1.23
C GLY A 307 11.54 -24.91 -0.52
N CYS A 308 11.43 -23.66 -1.00
CA CYS A 308 10.68 -22.60 -0.32
C CYS A 308 11.11 -22.39 1.15
N GLY A 309 12.35 -22.79 1.48
CA GLY A 309 12.87 -22.84 2.84
C GLY A 309 13.37 -21.50 3.36
N GLU A 310 14.06 -21.53 4.49
CA GLU A 310 14.53 -20.34 5.22
C GLU A 310 15.86 -19.77 4.69
N PHE A 311 16.28 -20.13 3.48
CA PHE A 311 17.56 -19.63 2.94
C PHE A 311 17.41 -18.15 2.53
N PRO A 312 18.11 -17.21 3.20
CA PRO A 312 17.91 -15.79 2.94
C PRO A 312 18.23 -15.43 1.49
N THR A 313 17.25 -14.86 0.80
CA THR A 313 17.36 -14.55 -0.63
C THR A 313 16.90 -13.12 -0.87
N VAL A 314 17.79 -12.28 -1.37
CA VAL A 314 17.50 -10.89 -1.74
C VAL A 314 17.25 -10.84 -3.24
N ILE A 315 16.02 -10.53 -3.65
CA ILE A 315 15.59 -10.41 -5.05
C ILE A 315 15.65 -8.92 -5.44
N PRO A 316 16.68 -8.50 -6.19
CA PRO A 316 17.00 -7.08 -6.31
C PRO A 316 16.13 -6.32 -7.33
N ALA A 317 15.67 -6.97 -8.40
CA ALA A 317 15.07 -6.27 -9.55
C ALA A 317 13.66 -6.74 -9.93
N ALA A 318 13.30 -8.00 -9.67
CA ALA A 318 12.01 -8.57 -10.08
C ALA A 318 10.81 -7.82 -9.49
N THR A 319 9.74 -7.69 -10.28
CA THR A 319 8.57 -6.85 -9.93
C THR A 319 7.26 -7.62 -9.82
N ASP A 320 7.23 -8.92 -10.12
CA ASP A 320 6.00 -9.70 -10.03
C ASP A 320 5.48 -9.72 -8.59
N PRO A 321 4.16 -9.65 -8.39
CA PRO A 321 3.56 -9.79 -7.08
C PRO A 321 3.71 -11.23 -6.58
N GLY A 322 3.79 -11.39 -5.26
CA GLY A 322 3.76 -12.70 -4.60
C GLY A 322 5.09 -13.43 -4.51
N LEU A 323 6.20 -12.88 -5.03
CA LEU A 323 7.53 -13.48 -4.88
C LEU A 323 7.94 -13.67 -3.41
N THR A 324 7.57 -12.74 -2.54
CA THR A 324 7.78 -12.82 -1.08
C THR A 324 6.84 -13.80 -0.38
N LEU A 325 5.79 -14.30 -1.06
CA LEU A 325 4.92 -15.36 -0.54
C LEU A 325 5.47 -16.76 -0.83
N LEU A 326 6.42 -16.88 -1.76
CA LEU A 326 7.03 -18.16 -2.13
C LEU A 326 7.97 -18.69 -1.03
N SER A 327 8.59 -17.81 -0.25
CA SER A 327 9.38 -18.14 0.94
C SER A 327 9.39 -16.98 1.93
N PRO A 328 9.27 -17.24 3.25
CA PRO A 328 9.40 -16.20 4.28
C PRO A 328 10.81 -15.59 4.37
N ALA A 329 11.82 -16.20 3.73
CA ALA A 329 13.20 -15.72 3.68
C ALA A 329 13.54 -14.99 2.37
N SER A 330 12.53 -14.75 1.51
CA SER A 330 12.67 -13.98 0.28
C SER A 330 12.34 -12.50 0.51
N PHE A 331 13.28 -11.63 0.17
CA PHE A 331 13.17 -10.18 0.30
C PHE A 331 13.21 -9.54 -1.09
N GLN A 332 12.10 -8.96 -1.53
CA GLN A 332 12.00 -8.26 -2.82
C GLN A 332 12.32 -6.77 -2.62
N LEU A 333 13.35 -6.27 -3.31
CA LEU A 333 13.77 -4.86 -3.19
C LEU A 333 13.02 -3.93 -4.14
N SER A 334 12.72 -4.40 -5.36
CA SER A 334 11.87 -3.65 -6.29
C SER A 334 10.41 -3.70 -5.84
N PRO A 335 9.72 -2.56 -5.67
CA PRO A 335 8.29 -2.59 -5.40
C PRO A 335 7.56 -3.18 -6.59
N ASN A 336 6.59 -4.07 -6.32
CA ASN A 336 5.72 -4.57 -7.37
C ASN A 336 4.89 -3.44 -7.99
N LEU A 337 4.42 -3.68 -9.20
CA LEU A 337 3.77 -2.65 -10.02
C LEU A 337 2.45 -2.17 -9.41
N GLU A 338 1.70 -3.05 -8.75
CA GLU A 338 0.48 -2.68 -8.03
C GLU A 338 0.77 -1.73 -6.87
N LEU A 339 1.83 -2.00 -6.09
CA LEU A 339 2.27 -1.13 -5.01
C LEU A 339 2.68 0.25 -5.55
N GLN A 340 3.39 0.30 -6.67
CA GLN A 340 3.74 1.57 -7.32
C GLN A 340 2.50 2.36 -7.72
N GLY A 341 1.50 1.71 -8.34
CA GLY A 341 0.23 2.33 -8.69
C GLY A 341 -0.53 2.87 -7.46
N ALA A 342 -0.61 2.07 -6.39
CA ALA A 342 -1.27 2.46 -5.15
C ALA A 342 -0.56 3.64 -4.45
N ILE A 343 0.77 3.65 -4.41
CA ILE A 343 1.55 4.77 -3.84
C ILE A 343 1.33 6.05 -4.66
N MET A 344 1.22 5.96 -5.99
CA MET A 344 0.91 7.11 -6.83
C MET A 344 -0.48 7.69 -6.60
N ALA A 345 -1.46 6.84 -6.30
CA ALA A 345 -2.78 7.32 -5.89
C ALA A 345 -2.75 8.01 -4.52
N GLU A 346 -1.98 7.47 -3.57
CA GLU A 346 -1.77 8.13 -2.28
C GLU A 346 -1.08 9.48 -2.44
N TYR A 347 -0.08 9.58 -3.30
CA TYR A 347 0.60 10.84 -3.61
C TYR A 347 -0.36 11.85 -4.24
N ALA A 348 -1.20 11.42 -5.19
CA ALA A 348 -2.18 12.31 -5.83
C ALA A 348 -3.16 12.90 -4.80
N VAL A 349 -3.76 12.07 -3.94
CA VAL A 349 -4.73 12.57 -2.95
C VAL A 349 -4.06 13.36 -1.82
N ARG A 350 -2.95 12.86 -1.27
CA ARG A 350 -2.36 13.42 -0.05
C ARG A 350 -1.41 14.59 -0.30
N THR A 351 -0.70 14.57 -1.42
CA THR A 351 0.30 15.59 -1.76
C THR A 351 -0.23 16.59 -2.77
N LEU A 352 -0.84 16.12 -3.86
CA LEU A 352 -1.42 17.03 -4.87
C LEU A 352 -2.80 17.55 -4.45
N VAL A 353 -3.39 16.99 -3.39
CA VAL A 353 -4.75 17.32 -2.93
C VAL A 353 -5.77 17.15 -4.06
N ALA A 354 -5.57 16.11 -4.87
CA ALA A 354 -6.37 15.86 -6.05
C ALA A 354 -7.67 15.13 -5.68
N ASP A 355 -8.81 15.76 -5.94
CA ASP A 355 -10.14 15.15 -5.80
C ASP A 355 -10.52 14.38 -7.07
N THR A 356 -10.00 14.81 -8.23
CA THR A 356 -10.25 14.20 -9.52
C THR A 356 -8.97 13.71 -10.19
N ALA A 357 -9.06 12.59 -10.91
CA ALA A 357 -7.98 12.07 -11.72
C ALA A 357 -8.45 11.63 -13.10
N ALA A 358 -7.60 11.78 -14.11
CA ALA A 358 -7.71 11.09 -15.38
C ALA A 358 -6.46 10.24 -15.59
N VAL A 359 -6.59 9.15 -16.36
CA VAL A 359 -5.48 8.24 -16.64
C VAL A 359 -5.29 8.11 -18.14
N ILE A 360 -4.05 8.20 -18.61
CA ILE A 360 -3.68 7.77 -19.97
C ILE A 360 -2.49 6.80 -19.85
N ALA A 361 -2.72 5.55 -20.22
CA ALA A 361 -1.77 4.46 -19.98
C ALA A 361 -1.48 3.63 -21.25
N PRO A 362 -0.32 2.98 -21.39
CA PRO A 362 -0.12 1.91 -22.33
C PRO A 362 -1.09 0.75 -22.08
N SER A 363 -1.44 0.01 -23.12
CA SER A 363 -2.24 -1.22 -23.03
C SER A 363 -1.43 -2.46 -22.61
N SER A 364 -0.21 -2.28 -22.08
CA SER A 364 0.64 -3.39 -21.64
C SER A 364 0.10 -3.98 -20.33
N THR A 365 0.46 -5.24 -20.04
CA THR A 365 0.05 -5.93 -18.82
C THR A 365 0.56 -5.25 -17.56
N GLU A 366 1.79 -4.74 -17.60
CA GLU A 366 2.46 -3.99 -16.53
C GLU A 366 1.72 -2.69 -16.24
N ALA A 367 1.47 -1.90 -17.29
CA ALA A 367 0.75 -0.62 -17.17
C ALA A 367 -0.70 -0.84 -16.70
N ALA A 368 -1.34 -1.93 -17.11
CA ALA A 368 -2.68 -2.30 -16.65
C ALA A 368 -2.71 -2.63 -15.16
N ALA A 369 -1.68 -3.33 -14.63
CA ALA A 369 -1.57 -3.61 -13.20
C ALA A 369 -1.40 -2.32 -12.37
N MET A 370 -0.48 -1.44 -12.78
CA MET A 370 -0.28 -0.13 -12.13
C MET A 370 -1.55 0.72 -12.18
N THR A 371 -2.18 0.82 -13.36
CA THR A 371 -3.40 1.62 -13.57
C THR A 371 -4.54 1.13 -12.71
N ARG A 372 -4.77 -0.19 -12.65
CA ARG A 372 -5.83 -0.77 -11.82
C ARG A 372 -5.61 -0.43 -10.35
N ALA A 373 -4.40 -0.65 -9.84
CA ALA A 373 -4.06 -0.37 -8.45
C ALA A 373 -4.17 1.13 -8.11
N PHE A 374 -3.75 2.01 -9.02
CA PHE A 374 -3.95 3.45 -8.89
C PHE A 374 -5.44 3.80 -8.80
N VAL A 375 -6.25 3.34 -9.75
CA VAL A 375 -7.68 3.65 -9.81
C VAL A 375 -8.42 3.15 -8.57
N GLU A 376 -8.15 1.92 -8.15
CA GLU A 376 -8.74 1.33 -6.95
C GLU A 376 -8.35 2.10 -5.69
N ARG A 377 -7.07 2.40 -5.51
CA ARG A 377 -6.58 3.13 -4.33
C ARG A 377 -7.06 4.58 -4.31
N PHE A 378 -7.06 5.28 -5.45
CA PHE A 378 -7.51 6.66 -5.57
C PHE A 378 -8.99 6.79 -5.18
N LYS A 379 -9.83 5.87 -5.67
CA LYS A 379 -11.25 5.78 -5.28
C LYS A 379 -11.44 5.43 -3.82
N ALA A 380 -10.66 4.49 -3.28
CA ALA A 380 -10.72 4.12 -1.87
C ALA A 380 -10.32 5.28 -0.93
N LEU A 381 -9.54 6.24 -1.42
CA LEU A 381 -9.15 7.45 -0.71
C LEU A 381 -10.16 8.60 -0.88
N GLY A 382 -11.26 8.38 -1.59
CA GLY A 382 -12.33 9.37 -1.80
C GLY A 382 -12.25 10.15 -3.12
N GLY A 383 -11.22 9.92 -3.93
CA GLY A 383 -11.06 10.59 -5.22
C GLY A 383 -11.93 9.99 -6.34
N VAL A 384 -12.19 10.78 -7.38
CA VAL A 384 -12.98 10.38 -8.55
C VAL A 384 -12.09 10.26 -9.78
N VAL A 385 -12.02 9.06 -10.37
CA VAL A 385 -11.38 8.90 -11.69
C VAL A 385 -12.39 9.22 -12.77
N ILE A 386 -12.20 10.35 -13.47
CA ILE A 386 -13.09 10.88 -14.50
C ILE A 386 -13.05 10.00 -15.75
N ALA A 387 -11.86 9.62 -16.19
CA ALA A 387 -11.65 8.85 -17.41
C ALA A 387 -10.34 8.03 -17.34
N THR A 388 -10.29 6.94 -18.10
CA THR A 388 -9.11 6.10 -18.23
C THR A 388 -8.99 5.67 -19.68
N GLU A 389 -7.95 6.18 -20.35
CA GLU A 389 -7.66 5.88 -21.74
C GLU A 389 -6.43 4.98 -21.85
N GLN A 390 -6.47 4.09 -22.85
CA GLN A 390 -5.37 3.17 -23.14
C GLN A 390 -4.89 3.30 -24.57
N TYR A 391 -3.59 3.49 -24.75
CA TYR A 391 -2.93 3.54 -26.05
C TYR A 391 -2.05 2.32 -26.30
N ARG A 392 -1.80 1.99 -27.56
CA ARG A 392 -0.89 0.90 -27.94
C ARG A 392 0.54 1.40 -27.97
N ASP A 393 1.51 0.54 -27.70
CA ASP A 393 2.93 0.93 -27.70
C ASP A 393 3.41 1.52 -29.04
N ARG A 394 2.81 1.11 -30.16
CA ARG A 394 3.17 1.66 -31.47
C ARG A 394 2.60 3.06 -31.74
N ASP A 395 1.65 3.51 -30.94
CA ASP A 395 0.99 4.79 -31.14
C ASP A 395 1.98 5.94 -30.87
N ARG A 396 1.86 6.98 -31.69
CA ARG A 396 2.65 8.21 -31.63
C ARG A 396 1.79 9.47 -31.58
N ASP A 397 0.53 9.32 -31.95
CA ASP A 397 -0.50 10.35 -31.86
C ASP A 397 -1.44 9.97 -30.70
N PHE A 398 -1.55 10.87 -29.72
CA PHE A 398 -2.36 10.71 -28.52
C PHE A 398 -3.58 11.64 -28.51
N ALA A 399 -3.79 12.39 -29.60
CA ALA A 399 -4.85 13.38 -29.72
C ALA A 399 -6.25 12.82 -29.41
N ALA A 400 -6.54 11.61 -29.89
CA ALA A 400 -7.84 10.98 -29.68
C ALA A 400 -8.12 10.75 -28.19
N TYR A 401 -7.17 10.14 -27.47
CA TYR A 401 -7.28 9.85 -26.04
C TYR A 401 -7.43 11.13 -25.20
N ILE A 402 -6.68 12.19 -25.55
CA ILE A 402 -6.76 13.47 -24.86
C ILE A 402 -8.14 14.11 -25.09
N ARG A 403 -8.64 14.09 -26.34
CA ARG A 403 -9.97 14.61 -26.69
C ARG A 403 -11.08 13.84 -26.00
N ASP A 404 -10.97 12.52 -25.88
CA ASP A 404 -11.98 11.70 -25.20
C ASP A 404 -12.08 12.07 -23.71
N ILE A 405 -10.95 12.21 -23.02
CA ILE A 405 -10.93 12.69 -21.63
C ILE A 405 -11.53 14.10 -21.52
N LYS A 406 -11.12 15.01 -22.40
CA LYS A 406 -11.62 16.39 -22.44
C LYS A 406 -13.14 16.44 -22.63
N ASN A 407 -13.68 15.61 -23.51
CA ASN A 407 -15.12 15.51 -23.75
C ASN A 407 -15.88 15.00 -22.51
N VAL A 408 -15.31 14.06 -21.76
CA VAL A 408 -15.92 13.60 -20.49
C VAL A 408 -15.93 14.72 -19.45
N ILE A 409 -14.83 15.49 -19.34
CA ILE A 409 -14.72 16.62 -18.40
C ILE A 409 -15.71 17.74 -18.74
N LEU A 410 -15.78 18.15 -20.01
CA LEU A 410 -16.63 19.26 -20.45
C LEU A 410 -18.12 18.85 -20.56
N GLY A 411 -18.41 17.55 -20.64
CA GLY A 411 -19.75 17.04 -20.86
C GLY A 411 -20.28 17.34 -22.27
N ARG A 412 -21.59 17.15 -22.49
CA ARG A 412 -22.22 17.41 -23.79
C ARG A 412 -22.38 18.91 -24.01
N ILE A 413 -21.44 19.51 -24.73
CA ILE A 413 -21.53 20.88 -25.23
C ILE A 413 -22.59 20.92 -26.34
N PRO A 414 -23.64 21.76 -26.25
CA PRO A 414 -24.59 21.95 -27.35
C PRO A 414 -23.89 22.52 -28.59
N ASP A 415 -24.27 22.09 -29.80
CA ASP A 415 -23.70 22.60 -31.07
C ASP A 415 -23.86 24.13 -31.26
N SER A 416 -24.68 24.78 -30.43
CA SER A 416 -24.92 26.22 -30.41
C SER A 416 -24.16 26.98 -29.32
N ALA A 417 -23.34 26.30 -28.52
CA ALA A 417 -22.54 26.94 -27.49
C ALA A 417 -21.38 27.73 -28.12
N VAL A 418 -21.32 29.02 -27.80
CA VAL A 418 -20.21 29.91 -28.17
C VAL A 418 -19.40 30.15 -26.90
N PHE A 419 -18.12 29.77 -26.92
CA PHE A 419 -17.19 30.05 -25.83
C PHE A 419 -16.48 31.35 -26.13
N LEU A 420 -16.30 32.19 -25.10
CA LEU A 420 -15.59 33.47 -25.22
C LEU A 420 -14.39 33.45 -24.27
N ASP A 421 -13.28 34.06 -24.68
CA ASP A 421 -12.15 34.33 -23.79
C ASP A 421 -12.40 35.56 -22.91
N ASP A 422 -11.44 35.91 -22.05
CA ASP A 422 -11.51 37.07 -21.15
C ASP A 422 -11.63 38.43 -21.89
N ARG A 423 -11.40 38.45 -23.21
CA ARG A 423 -11.50 39.63 -24.08
C ARG A 423 -12.82 39.67 -24.86
N GLY A 424 -13.63 38.62 -24.76
CA GLY A 424 -14.88 38.48 -25.51
C GLY A 424 -14.70 37.92 -26.92
N ASP A 425 -13.54 37.37 -27.25
CA ASP A 425 -13.27 36.73 -28.54
C ASP A 425 -13.77 35.27 -28.53
N THR A 426 -14.36 34.83 -29.65
CA THR A 426 -14.87 33.46 -29.77
C THR A 426 -13.74 32.44 -29.76
N LEU A 427 -13.85 31.45 -28.88
CA LEU A 427 -12.99 30.27 -28.82
C LEU A 427 -13.59 29.14 -29.67
N GLU A 428 -12.74 28.47 -30.43
CA GLU A 428 -13.09 27.17 -31.00
C GLU A 428 -13.27 26.15 -29.86
N ALA A 429 -14.16 25.17 -30.04
CA ALA A 429 -14.45 24.16 -29.01
C ALA A 429 -13.18 23.42 -28.53
N GLU A 430 -12.21 23.26 -29.43
CA GLU A 430 -10.90 22.65 -29.16
C GLU A 430 -10.00 23.51 -28.27
N ALA A 431 -10.22 24.82 -28.22
CA ALA A 431 -9.48 25.77 -27.38
C ALA A 431 -10.08 25.92 -25.97
N VAL A 432 -11.23 25.30 -25.69
CA VAL A 432 -11.87 25.36 -24.36
C VAL A 432 -11.01 24.59 -23.35
N PRO A 433 -10.50 25.21 -22.28
CA PRO A 433 -9.63 24.52 -21.33
C PRO A 433 -10.43 23.52 -20.49
N ALA A 434 -9.93 22.29 -20.35
CA ALA A 434 -10.44 21.29 -19.43
C ALA A 434 -9.47 21.12 -18.25
N HIS A 435 -10.02 20.92 -17.06
CA HIS A 435 -9.25 20.84 -15.82
C HIS A 435 -9.51 19.51 -15.13
N VAL A 436 -8.43 18.89 -14.65
CA VAL A 436 -8.43 17.73 -13.78
C VAL A 436 -7.31 17.90 -12.77
N ASP A 437 -7.52 17.52 -11.51
CA ASP A 437 -6.55 17.78 -10.45
C ASP A 437 -5.30 16.89 -10.59
N CYS A 438 -5.47 15.70 -11.18
CA CYS A 438 -4.39 14.77 -11.45
C CYS A 438 -4.54 14.12 -12.84
N LEU A 439 -3.44 14.12 -13.61
CA LEU A 439 -3.32 13.27 -14.80
C LEU A 439 -2.26 12.20 -14.53
N TYR A 440 -2.70 10.96 -14.35
CA TYR A 440 -1.81 9.83 -14.10
C TYR A 440 -1.36 9.19 -15.42
N LEU A 441 -0.04 9.13 -15.62
CA LEU A 441 0.60 8.70 -16.86
C LEU A 441 1.62 7.59 -16.59
N PRO A 442 1.18 6.36 -16.27
CA PRO A 442 2.10 5.25 -16.05
C PRO A 442 2.79 4.90 -17.38
N GLY A 443 4.11 4.81 -17.40
CA GLY A 443 4.85 4.45 -18.61
C GLY A 443 6.29 4.93 -18.61
N SER A 444 7.01 4.65 -19.70
CA SER A 444 8.40 5.05 -19.81
C SER A 444 8.57 6.58 -19.95
N PRO A 445 9.68 7.15 -19.46
CA PRO A 445 9.93 8.60 -19.51
C PRO A 445 9.81 9.22 -20.91
N ASP A 446 10.17 8.46 -21.96
CA ASP A 446 10.10 8.94 -23.33
C ASP A 446 8.66 9.03 -23.84
N ARG A 447 7.81 8.08 -23.42
CA ARG A 447 6.39 8.09 -23.77
C ARG A 447 5.64 9.21 -23.07
N VAL A 448 5.89 9.36 -21.78
CA VAL A 448 5.32 10.46 -21.00
C VAL A 448 5.72 11.80 -21.62
N ARG A 449 6.98 11.98 -22.04
CA ARG A 449 7.42 13.20 -22.74
C ARG A 449 6.67 13.45 -24.05
N GLN A 450 6.49 12.43 -24.89
CA GLN A 450 5.72 12.58 -26.14
C GLN A 450 4.27 12.98 -25.87
N LEU A 451 3.63 12.33 -24.91
CA LEU A 451 2.25 12.63 -24.53
C LEU A 451 2.11 14.05 -23.97
N LEU A 452 3.00 14.46 -23.05
CA LEU A 452 3.03 15.81 -22.48
C LEU A 452 3.17 16.91 -23.54
N THR A 453 3.91 16.67 -24.62
CA THR A 453 4.01 17.68 -25.70
C THR A 453 2.69 17.89 -26.44
N GLN A 454 1.86 16.85 -26.56
CA GLN A 454 0.58 16.92 -27.26
C GLN A 454 -0.53 17.52 -26.39
N LEU A 455 -0.50 17.29 -25.07
CA LEU A 455 -1.40 17.93 -24.10
C LEU A 455 -1.37 19.46 -24.13
N ARG A 456 -0.33 20.10 -24.70
CA ARG A 456 -0.29 21.56 -24.81
C ARG A 456 -1.18 22.13 -25.91
N PHE A 457 -1.66 21.28 -26.82
CA PHE A 457 -2.47 21.66 -27.97
C PHE A 457 -3.96 21.34 -27.79
N TYR A 458 -4.32 20.73 -26.67
CA TYR A 458 -5.68 20.31 -26.29
C TYR A 458 -5.96 20.77 -24.87
#